data_AF-A0AA44A4Q4-F1
#
_entry.id   AF-A0AA44A4Q4-F1
#
_cell.length_a   1.000
_cell.length_b   1.000
_cell.length_c   1.000
_cell.angle_alpha   90.00
_cell.angle_beta   90.00
_cell.angle_gamma   90.00
#
_symmetry.space_group_name_H-M   'P 1'
#
loop_
_entity.id
_entity.type
_entity.pdbx_description
1 polymer ?
#
loop_
_entity_poly.entity_id
_entity_poly.type
_entity_poly.pdbx_seq_one_letter_code
_entity_poly.pdbx_strand_id
1 'polypeptide(L)'
;ARRVESRDEWIGWTEEARKRNHMFVINNSRYLIAPTVRVKCLASHVLAKCQTRLVDDWERVYKYRPVLLETYVERGRFSGSCYLAANWKYVGGTEGRGRKGTGATVKDVYVMPLQKKWQAVLCCCADGKVHVRQRVAQKEPRDWIEAELGGTKLGDARLTSRLLEMTGMFYDKPLANIPQACGSVSATKAAYRFLDNENVDWKAILQAHYEATEERVKENSLVLVAQDTTTLNYSTHPNTQGLGPIGTKSEKVRGLMVHDTMAFTESGTPLGLLNVQCWARDGIGSKHKRHKKPIEEKESWKW
;
A
#
# COMPACT_ATOMS: atom_id res chain seq x y z
N ALA A 1 8.83 -15.74 -19.27
CA ALA A 1 8.98 -14.88 -18.08
C ALA A 1 8.16 -15.44 -16.91
N ARG A 2 8.57 -15.17 -15.67
CA ARG A 2 7.86 -15.64 -14.47
C ARG A 2 6.52 -14.93 -14.30
N ARG A 3 5.59 -15.66 -13.69
CA ARG A 3 4.30 -15.13 -13.28
C ARG A 3 4.52 -14.17 -12.11
N VAL A 4 3.88 -13.02 -12.18
CA VAL A 4 3.88 -12.00 -11.13
C VAL A 4 2.43 -11.62 -10.95
N GLU A 5 1.78 -12.18 -9.92
CA GLU A 5 0.32 -12.12 -9.80
C GLU A 5 -0.19 -10.68 -9.74
N SER A 6 0.45 -9.80 -8.97
CA SER A 6 0.10 -8.37 -8.88
C SER A 6 0.07 -7.66 -10.23
N ARG A 7 1.09 -7.89 -11.07
CA ARG A 7 1.12 -7.37 -12.45
C ARG A 7 0.05 -8.04 -13.32
N ASP A 8 -0.05 -9.35 -13.26
CA ASP A 8 -0.90 -10.15 -14.15
C ASP A 8 -2.38 -9.86 -13.88
N GLU A 9 -2.76 -9.65 -12.62
CA GLU A 9 -4.08 -9.18 -12.20
C GLU A 9 -4.37 -7.76 -12.67
N TRP A 10 -3.39 -6.85 -12.57
CA TRP A 10 -3.56 -5.46 -13.01
C TRP A 10 -3.70 -5.34 -14.54
N ILE A 11 -2.92 -6.11 -15.30
CA ILE A 11 -3.09 -6.19 -16.76
C ILE A 11 -4.45 -6.83 -17.09
N GLY A 12 -4.83 -7.86 -16.33
CA GLY A 12 -6.07 -8.59 -16.53
C GLY A 12 -6.03 -9.50 -17.77
N TRP A 13 -4.86 -9.88 -18.27
CA TRP A 13 -4.77 -10.84 -19.37
C TRP A 13 -5.12 -12.27 -18.92
N THR A 14 -5.65 -13.08 -19.83
CA THR A 14 -5.75 -14.54 -19.62
C THR A 14 -4.37 -15.18 -19.72
N GLU A 15 -4.23 -16.44 -19.28
CA GLU A 15 -2.97 -17.18 -19.41
C GLU A 15 -2.53 -17.36 -20.87
N GLU A 16 -3.50 -17.51 -21.79
CA GLU A 16 -3.25 -17.54 -23.22
C GLU A 16 -2.70 -16.20 -23.74
N ALA A 17 -3.43 -15.11 -23.47
CA ALA A 17 -3.03 -13.76 -23.89
C ALA A 17 -1.68 -13.38 -23.29
N ARG A 18 -1.42 -13.74 -22.03
CA ARG A 18 -0.11 -13.54 -21.37
C ARG A 18 1.01 -14.24 -22.14
N LYS A 19 0.88 -15.54 -22.44
CA LYS A 19 1.94 -16.29 -23.17
C LYS A 19 2.23 -15.68 -24.53
N ARG A 20 1.19 -15.21 -25.23
CA ARG A 20 1.29 -14.60 -26.56
C ARG A 20 1.88 -13.20 -26.55
N ASN A 21 1.36 -12.33 -25.68
CA ASN A 21 1.58 -10.88 -25.76
C ASN A 21 2.63 -10.38 -24.76
N HIS A 22 3.23 -11.26 -23.94
CA HIS A 22 4.28 -10.87 -22.99
C HIS A 22 5.43 -10.11 -23.66
N MET A 23 5.72 -10.36 -24.94
CA MET A 23 6.79 -9.65 -25.66
C MET A 23 6.59 -8.12 -25.68
N PHE A 24 5.35 -7.63 -25.58
CA PHE A 24 5.04 -6.20 -25.56
C PHE A 24 5.21 -5.54 -24.18
N VAL A 25 5.59 -6.33 -23.17
CA VAL A 25 5.94 -5.87 -21.83
C VAL A 25 7.46 -5.90 -21.67
N ILE A 26 8.06 -4.72 -21.47
CA ILE A 26 9.51 -4.56 -21.36
C ILE A 26 9.89 -4.15 -19.94
N ASN A 27 11.08 -4.57 -19.49
CA ASN A 27 11.50 -4.40 -18.11
C ASN A 27 12.64 -3.38 -17.97
N ASN A 28 12.44 -2.35 -17.15
CA ASN A 28 13.50 -1.46 -16.69
C ASN A 28 14.31 -2.13 -15.57
N SER A 29 15.18 -3.05 -15.96
CA SER A 29 15.89 -3.94 -15.02
C SER A 29 16.95 -3.25 -14.18
N ARG A 30 17.50 -2.13 -14.67
CA ARG A 30 18.56 -1.38 -13.99
C ARG A 30 18.35 0.10 -14.19
N TYR A 31 18.26 0.81 -13.08
CA TYR A 31 18.20 2.25 -13.06
C TYR A 31 19.16 2.76 -11.97
N LEU A 32 20.23 3.44 -12.39
CA LEU A 32 21.31 3.88 -11.52
C LEU A 32 21.59 5.36 -11.77
N ILE A 33 21.51 6.16 -10.72
CA ILE A 33 22.14 7.47 -10.65
C ILE A 33 23.37 7.29 -9.75
N ALA A 34 24.55 7.66 -10.25
CA ALA A 34 25.79 7.51 -9.48
C ALA A 34 25.68 8.29 -8.16
N PRO A 35 26.13 7.74 -7.01
CA PRO A 35 26.01 8.40 -5.71
C PRO A 35 26.70 9.77 -5.62
N THR A 36 27.67 10.02 -6.50
CA THR A 36 28.38 11.30 -6.63
C THR A 36 27.54 12.40 -7.29
N VAL A 37 26.45 12.06 -7.99
CA VAL A 37 25.56 13.01 -8.65
C VAL A 37 24.40 13.37 -7.74
N ARG A 38 24.32 14.64 -7.32
CA ARG A 38 23.24 15.15 -6.47
C ARG A 38 22.51 16.29 -7.14
N VAL A 39 21.45 15.96 -7.88
CA VAL A 39 20.56 16.92 -8.51
C VAL A 39 19.13 16.58 -8.13
N LYS A 40 18.39 17.57 -7.61
CA LYS A 40 17.01 17.40 -7.15
C LYS A 40 16.14 16.90 -8.31
N CYS A 41 15.32 15.88 -8.05
CA CYS A 41 14.38 15.29 -9.02
C CYS A 41 15.01 14.75 -10.31
N LEU A 42 16.34 14.58 -10.39
CA LEU A 42 17.01 14.09 -11.60
C LEU A 42 16.51 12.70 -12.02
N ALA A 43 16.26 11.84 -11.04
CA ALA A 43 15.83 10.47 -11.29
C ALA A 43 14.49 10.42 -12.07
N SER A 44 13.45 11.07 -11.54
CA SER A 44 12.15 11.12 -12.23
C SER A 44 12.22 11.88 -13.56
N HIS A 45 13.05 12.94 -13.64
CA HIS A 45 13.24 13.71 -14.86
C HIS A 45 13.86 12.87 -16.00
N VAL A 46 14.93 12.13 -15.71
CA VAL A 46 15.57 11.24 -16.69
C VAL A 46 14.62 10.12 -17.10
N LEU A 47 13.90 9.51 -16.14
CA LEU A 47 12.88 8.51 -16.45
C LEU A 47 11.84 9.05 -17.42
N ALA A 48 11.28 10.25 -17.16
CA ALA A 48 10.27 10.86 -18.02
C ALA A 48 10.82 11.11 -19.44
N LYS A 49 12.05 11.63 -19.57
CA LYS A 49 12.68 11.85 -20.88
C LYS A 49 12.92 10.54 -21.64
N CYS A 50 13.38 9.49 -20.97
CA CYS A 50 13.57 8.18 -21.59
C CYS A 50 12.25 7.61 -22.10
N GLN A 51 11.16 7.72 -21.32
CA GLN A 51 9.84 7.21 -21.69
C GLN A 51 9.31 7.84 -22.98
N THR A 52 9.50 9.15 -23.19
CA THR A 52 8.98 9.85 -24.38
C THR A 52 9.53 9.28 -25.69
N ARG A 53 10.78 8.80 -25.70
CA ARG A 53 11.44 8.26 -26.90
C ARG A 53 11.50 6.73 -26.96
N LEU A 54 11.14 6.08 -25.84
CA LEU A 54 11.37 4.64 -25.64
C LEU A 54 10.73 3.79 -26.74
N VAL A 55 9.47 4.04 -27.08
CA VAL A 55 8.74 3.20 -28.03
C VAL A 55 9.38 3.25 -29.43
N ASP A 56 9.77 4.43 -29.88
CA ASP A 56 10.35 4.64 -31.21
C ASP A 56 11.79 4.09 -31.28
N ASP A 57 12.58 4.31 -30.23
CA ASP A 57 13.91 3.70 -30.13
C ASP A 57 13.83 2.17 -30.12
N TRP A 58 12.85 1.62 -29.41
CA TRP A 58 12.66 0.18 -29.30
C TRP A 58 12.26 -0.43 -30.64
N GLU A 59 11.33 0.19 -31.36
CA GLU A 59 10.95 -0.27 -32.70
C GLU A 59 12.11 -0.19 -33.68
N ARG A 60 12.91 0.89 -33.64
CA ARG A 60 14.07 1.03 -34.53
C ARG A 60 15.03 -0.16 -34.40
N VAL A 61 15.28 -0.61 -33.17
CA VAL A 61 16.25 -1.67 -32.85
C VAL A 61 15.62 -3.06 -32.96
N TYR A 62 14.46 -3.28 -32.34
CA TYR A 62 13.87 -4.61 -32.14
C TYR A 62 12.69 -4.91 -33.09
N LYS A 63 12.28 -3.95 -33.92
CA LYS A 63 11.22 -4.10 -34.95
C LYS A 63 9.83 -4.42 -34.40
N TYR A 64 9.56 -4.06 -33.16
CA TYR A 64 8.20 -4.05 -32.60
C TYR A 64 8.03 -2.92 -31.59
N ARG A 65 6.78 -2.50 -31.37
CA ARG A 65 6.42 -1.43 -30.44
C ARG A 65 5.94 -2.01 -29.11
N PRO A 66 6.68 -1.84 -28.00
CA PRO A 66 6.20 -2.25 -26.68
C PRO A 66 5.03 -1.37 -26.23
N VAL A 67 4.16 -1.90 -25.38
CA VAL A 67 2.95 -1.21 -24.92
C VAL A 67 2.94 -0.96 -23.41
N LEU A 68 3.80 -1.66 -22.67
CA LEU A 68 3.90 -1.55 -21.22
C LEU A 68 5.36 -1.66 -20.79
N LEU A 69 5.77 -0.78 -19.87
CA LEU A 69 7.05 -0.85 -19.18
C LEU A 69 6.81 -1.27 -17.73
N GLU A 70 7.64 -2.17 -17.20
CA GLU A 70 7.58 -2.62 -15.81
C GLU A 70 8.94 -2.48 -15.11
N THR A 71 8.94 -2.38 -13.78
CA THR A 71 10.13 -2.41 -12.94
C THR A 71 9.82 -3.04 -11.58
N TYR A 72 10.86 -3.51 -10.90
CA TYR A 72 10.78 -4.15 -9.59
C TYR A 72 11.73 -3.47 -8.61
N VAL A 73 11.18 -2.85 -7.57
CA VAL A 73 11.92 -2.10 -6.57
C VAL A 73 11.97 -2.91 -5.27
N GLU A 74 13.17 -3.14 -4.74
CA GLU A 74 13.34 -3.90 -3.50
C GLU A 74 12.74 -3.16 -2.30
N ARG A 75 11.67 -3.73 -1.71
CA ARG A 75 10.94 -3.13 -0.60
C ARG A 75 11.85 -3.05 0.63
N GLY A 76 11.81 -1.93 1.34
CA GLY A 76 12.65 -1.66 2.52
C GLY A 76 14.05 -1.13 2.20
N ARG A 77 14.57 -1.39 0.98
CA ARG A 77 15.85 -0.82 0.53
C ARG A 77 15.68 0.47 -0.25
N PHE A 78 14.63 0.57 -1.07
CA PHE A 78 14.32 1.75 -1.87
C PHE A 78 12.84 2.09 -1.77
N SER A 79 12.50 3.38 -1.82
CA SER A 79 11.11 3.85 -1.72
C SER A 79 10.33 3.84 -3.04
N GLY A 80 11.02 3.70 -4.18
CA GLY A 80 10.37 3.77 -5.50
C GLY A 80 9.80 5.15 -5.88
N SER A 81 10.04 6.19 -5.07
CA SER A 81 9.42 7.52 -5.24
C SER A 81 9.66 8.16 -6.60
N CYS A 82 10.82 7.93 -7.21
CA CYS A 82 11.13 8.45 -8.56
C CYS A 82 10.23 7.88 -9.67
N TYR A 83 9.73 6.65 -9.51
CA TYR A 83 8.79 6.04 -10.45
C TYR A 83 7.41 6.68 -10.33
N LEU A 84 6.92 6.84 -9.09
CA LEU A 84 5.66 7.55 -8.82
C LEU A 84 5.70 8.99 -9.36
N ALA A 85 6.78 9.71 -9.07
CA ALA A 85 6.98 11.07 -9.57
C ALA A 85 7.14 11.16 -11.10
N ALA A 86 7.42 10.05 -11.77
CA ALA A 86 7.43 9.93 -13.23
C ALA A 86 6.13 9.31 -13.78
N ASN A 87 5.04 9.34 -13.01
CA ASN A 87 3.69 8.85 -13.34
C ASN A 87 3.55 7.32 -13.50
N TRP A 88 4.49 6.54 -12.98
CA TRP A 88 4.33 5.07 -12.95
C TRP A 88 3.30 4.69 -11.91
N LYS A 89 2.57 3.60 -12.18
CA LYS A 89 1.56 3.05 -11.29
C LYS A 89 2.14 1.91 -10.49
N TYR A 90 2.03 1.97 -9.16
CA TYR A 90 2.26 0.82 -8.30
C TYR A 90 1.10 -0.18 -8.48
N VAL A 91 1.41 -1.47 -8.61
CA VAL A 91 0.40 -2.52 -8.86
C VAL A 91 0.45 -3.67 -7.85
N GLY A 92 1.25 -3.54 -6.79
CA GLY A 92 1.39 -4.53 -5.73
C GLY A 92 2.82 -5.02 -5.55
N GLY A 93 2.99 -6.00 -4.66
CA GLY A 93 4.27 -6.63 -4.37
C GLY A 93 4.45 -7.98 -5.08
N THR A 94 5.69 -8.44 -5.19
CA THR A 94 6.01 -9.85 -5.49
C THR A 94 5.91 -10.70 -4.22
N GLU A 95 5.62 -11.99 -4.34
CA GLU A 95 5.55 -12.92 -3.18
C GLU A 95 6.91 -13.30 -2.55
N GLY A 96 8.03 -12.65 -2.92
CA GLY A 96 9.35 -12.97 -2.36
C GLY A 96 9.91 -14.35 -2.77
N ARG A 97 9.33 -14.99 -3.79
CA ARG A 97 9.79 -16.29 -4.31
C ARG A 97 10.96 -16.08 -5.26
N GLY A 98 12.18 -16.36 -4.76
CA GLY A 98 13.42 -16.25 -5.54
C GLY A 98 13.49 -17.22 -6.73
N ARG A 99 14.62 -17.22 -7.46
CA ARG A 99 14.81 -18.14 -8.61
C ARG A 99 14.65 -19.63 -8.24
N LYS A 100 14.89 -19.99 -6.98
CA LYS A 100 14.75 -21.35 -6.46
C LYS A 100 13.53 -21.57 -5.54
N GLY A 101 12.57 -20.64 -5.50
CA GLY A 101 11.31 -20.81 -4.75
C GLY A 101 11.33 -20.31 -3.29
N THR A 102 12.50 -20.06 -2.70
CA THR A 102 12.64 -19.51 -1.34
C THR A 102 13.62 -18.33 -1.30
N GLY A 103 13.45 -17.44 -0.30
CA GLY A 103 14.49 -16.52 0.15
C GLY A 103 14.79 -15.28 -0.71
N ALA A 104 13.83 -14.73 -1.46
CA ALA A 104 14.01 -13.41 -2.09
C ALA A 104 13.24 -12.32 -1.36
N THR A 105 13.82 -11.12 -1.35
CA THR A 105 13.17 -9.90 -0.85
C THR A 105 11.88 -9.62 -1.64
N VAL A 106 10.82 -9.23 -0.94
CA VAL A 106 9.60 -8.68 -1.56
C VAL A 106 9.97 -7.43 -2.36
N LYS A 107 9.48 -7.34 -3.59
CA LYS A 107 9.68 -6.19 -4.46
C LYS A 107 8.35 -5.52 -4.78
N ASP A 108 8.33 -4.20 -4.74
CA ASP A 108 7.23 -3.39 -5.25
C ASP A 108 7.28 -3.37 -6.79
N VAL A 109 6.13 -3.62 -7.41
CA VAL A 109 5.97 -3.68 -8.86
C VAL A 109 5.38 -2.35 -9.32
N TYR A 110 6.07 -1.67 -10.22
CA TYR A 110 5.57 -0.47 -10.87
C TYR A 110 5.46 -0.70 -12.38
N VAL A 111 4.40 -0.16 -12.99
CA VAL A 111 4.12 -0.26 -14.42
C VAL A 111 3.82 1.09 -15.02
N MET A 112 4.12 1.24 -16.32
CA MET A 112 3.84 2.45 -17.10
C MET A 112 3.27 2.06 -18.46
N PRO A 113 1.98 2.32 -18.73
CA PRO A 113 1.41 2.27 -20.07
C PRO A 113 2.13 3.20 -21.05
N LEU A 114 2.54 2.67 -22.20
CA LEU A 114 3.22 3.45 -23.23
C LEU A 114 2.28 3.95 -24.33
N GLN A 115 1.02 3.51 -24.31
CA GLN A 115 -0.03 3.95 -25.22
C GLN A 115 -1.43 3.78 -24.62
N LYS A 116 -2.44 4.46 -25.17
CA LYS A 116 -3.83 4.42 -24.65
C LYS A 116 -4.44 3.01 -24.66
N LYS A 117 -4.29 2.26 -25.76
CA LYS A 117 -4.90 0.93 -25.95
C LYS A 117 -4.01 -0.24 -25.50
N TRP A 118 -3.08 0.00 -24.56
CA TRP A 118 -2.12 -1.00 -24.10
C TRP A 118 -2.79 -2.30 -23.63
N GLN A 119 -3.88 -2.20 -22.85
CA GLN A 119 -4.56 -3.36 -22.28
C GLN A 119 -5.21 -4.23 -23.35
N ALA A 120 -5.85 -3.61 -24.34
CA ALA A 120 -6.45 -4.34 -25.46
C ALA A 120 -5.39 -5.13 -26.24
N VAL A 121 -4.19 -4.56 -26.43
CA VAL A 121 -3.07 -5.28 -27.07
C VAL A 121 -2.60 -6.45 -26.22
N LEU A 122 -2.45 -6.26 -24.90
CA LEU A 122 -1.96 -7.32 -24.01
C LEU A 122 -2.98 -8.43 -23.76
N CYS A 123 -4.28 -8.11 -23.79
CA CYS A 123 -5.37 -9.04 -23.53
C CYS A 123 -5.98 -9.66 -24.80
N CYS A 124 -5.41 -9.40 -25.98
CA CYS A 124 -5.87 -9.98 -27.25
C CYS A 124 -5.46 -11.46 -27.36
N CYS A 125 -6.42 -12.37 -27.50
CA CYS A 125 -6.16 -13.80 -27.68
C CYS A 125 -5.93 -14.16 -29.15
N ALA A 126 -5.71 -15.46 -29.43
CA ALA A 126 -5.47 -15.92 -30.79
C ALA A 126 -6.64 -15.71 -31.76
N ASP A 127 -7.87 -15.66 -31.23
CA ASP A 127 -9.10 -15.36 -31.96
C ASP A 127 -9.26 -13.87 -32.33
N GLY A 128 -8.29 -13.03 -31.97
CA GLY A 128 -8.34 -11.58 -32.20
C GLY A 128 -9.29 -10.84 -31.24
N LYS A 129 -9.92 -11.54 -30.30
CA LYS A 129 -10.81 -10.94 -29.30
C LYS A 129 -10.02 -10.57 -28.06
N VAL A 130 -10.45 -9.48 -27.43
CA VAL A 130 -9.88 -9.03 -26.15
C VAL A 130 -10.61 -9.79 -25.04
N HIS A 131 -9.92 -10.75 -24.44
CA HIS A 131 -10.40 -11.45 -23.25
C HIS A 131 -9.65 -10.92 -22.05
N VAL A 132 -10.37 -10.15 -21.22
CA VAL A 132 -9.87 -9.76 -19.91
C VAL A 132 -10.26 -10.87 -18.94
N ARG A 133 -9.30 -11.38 -18.17
CA ARG A 133 -9.54 -12.24 -17.01
C ARG A 133 -10.62 -11.54 -16.19
N GLN A 134 -11.80 -12.15 -16.11
CA GLN A 134 -12.79 -11.70 -15.14
C GLN A 134 -12.09 -11.72 -13.79
N ARG A 135 -11.95 -10.54 -13.19
CA ARG A 135 -11.63 -10.44 -11.76
C ARG A 135 -12.63 -11.38 -11.12
N VAL A 136 -12.16 -12.41 -10.41
CA VAL A 136 -13.05 -13.35 -9.71
C VAL A 136 -14.06 -12.44 -9.01
N ALA A 137 -15.33 -12.52 -9.42
CA ALA A 137 -16.35 -11.63 -8.88
C ALA A 137 -16.21 -11.78 -7.37
N GLN A 138 -15.76 -10.71 -6.71
CA GLN A 138 -15.66 -10.74 -5.27
C GLN A 138 -17.10 -11.01 -4.84
N LYS A 139 -17.30 -12.14 -4.15
CA LYS A 139 -18.61 -12.48 -3.60
C LYS A 139 -19.09 -11.22 -2.87
N GLU A 140 -20.32 -10.80 -3.15
CA GLU A 140 -20.85 -9.64 -2.44
C GLU A 140 -20.68 -9.86 -0.93
N PRO A 141 -20.13 -8.86 -0.23
CA PRO A 141 -19.87 -8.99 1.19
C PRO A 141 -21.18 -9.27 1.92
N ARG A 142 -21.15 -10.16 2.91
CA ARG A 142 -22.34 -10.53 3.69
C ARG A 142 -22.89 -9.35 4.48
N ASP A 143 -22.00 -8.47 4.93
CA ASP A 143 -22.30 -7.30 5.74
C ASP A 143 -21.24 -6.20 5.51
N TRP A 144 -21.42 -5.06 6.18
CA TRP A 144 -20.50 -3.93 6.07
C TRP A 144 -19.09 -4.23 6.61
N ILE A 145 -18.96 -5.16 7.57
CA ILE A 145 -17.66 -5.50 8.17
C ILE A 145 -16.83 -6.30 7.16
N GLU A 146 -17.45 -7.26 6.48
CA GLU A 146 -16.82 -8.00 5.40
C GLU A 146 -16.54 -7.10 4.19
N ALA A 147 -17.39 -6.10 3.93
CA ALA A 147 -17.13 -5.08 2.90
C ALA A 147 -15.89 -4.24 3.24
N GLU A 148 -15.70 -3.88 4.51
CA GLU A 148 -14.61 -3.02 4.97
C GLU A 148 -13.28 -3.78 5.14
N LEU A 149 -13.33 -4.97 5.72
CA LEU A 149 -12.15 -5.70 6.21
C LEU A 149 -12.00 -7.10 5.62
N GLY A 150 -12.93 -7.58 4.80
CA GLY A 150 -12.90 -8.93 4.22
C GLY A 150 -11.68 -9.18 3.34
N GLY A 151 -11.11 -8.12 2.74
CA GLY A 151 -9.89 -8.17 1.95
C GLY A 151 -8.59 -8.31 2.76
N THR A 152 -8.65 -8.32 4.10
CA THR A 152 -7.44 -8.30 4.95
C THR A 152 -6.58 -9.54 4.74
N LYS A 153 -5.30 -9.32 4.40
CA LYS A 153 -4.30 -10.38 4.15
C LYS A 153 -3.41 -10.60 5.37
N LEU A 154 -3.88 -11.40 6.33
CA LEU A 154 -3.10 -11.81 7.53
C LEU A 154 -2.35 -13.14 7.37
N GLY A 155 -2.36 -13.74 6.17
CA GLY A 155 -1.70 -15.02 5.89
C GLY A 155 -2.43 -16.27 6.41
N ASP A 156 -3.46 -16.11 7.25
CA ASP A 156 -4.32 -17.19 7.74
C ASP A 156 -5.80 -16.75 7.71
N ALA A 157 -6.65 -17.52 7.02
CA ALA A 157 -8.08 -17.22 6.90
C ALA A 157 -8.81 -17.19 8.25
N ARG A 158 -8.32 -17.92 9.26
CA ARG A 158 -8.87 -17.92 10.62
C ARG A 158 -8.60 -16.60 11.34
N LEU A 159 -7.46 -15.96 11.07
CA LEU A 159 -7.17 -14.63 11.61
C LEU A 159 -8.11 -13.58 10.98
N THR A 160 -8.31 -13.64 9.66
CA THR A 160 -9.27 -12.74 9.00
C THR A 160 -10.69 -12.98 9.54
N SER A 161 -11.14 -14.22 9.67
CA SER A 161 -12.45 -14.53 10.26
C SER A 161 -12.60 -13.98 11.68
N ARG A 162 -11.55 -14.14 12.52
CA ARG A 162 -11.52 -13.60 13.88
C ARG A 162 -11.57 -12.07 13.91
N LEU A 163 -10.87 -11.39 13.00
CA LEU A 163 -10.90 -9.93 12.85
C LEU A 163 -12.32 -9.44 12.59
N LEU A 164 -13.05 -10.06 11.66
CA LEU A 164 -14.42 -9.67 11.34
C LEU A 164 -15.35 -9.86 12.55
N GLU A 165 -15.26 -11.01 13.23
CA GLU A 165 -16.05 -11.30 14.44
C GLU A 165 -15.75 -10.29 15.56
N MET A 166 -14.47 -9.99 15.82
CA MET A 166 -14.06 -9.02 16.84
C MET A 166 -14.52 -7.61 16.51
N THR A 167 -14.45 -7.22 15.24
CA THR A 167 -14.92 -5.90 14.79
C THR A 167 -16.40 -5.73 15.08
N GLY A 168 -17.22 -6.75 14.82
CA GLY A 168 -18.64 -6.74 15.17
C GLY A 168 -18.86 -6.58 16.67
N MET A 169 -18.18 -7.38 17.50
CA MET A 169 -18.29 -7.29 18.96
C MET A 169 -17.90 -5.91 19.52
N PHE A 170 -16.85 -5.28 18.95
CA PHE A 170 -16.39 -3.96 19.39
C PHE A 170 -17.30 -2.84 18.87
N TYR A 171 -17.82 -2.98 17.65
CA TYR A 171 -18.79 -2.04 17.08
C TYR A 171 -20.11 -2.01 17.85
N ASP A 172 -20.59 -3.17 18.31
CA ASP A 172 -21.82 -3.25 19.11
C ASP A 172 -21.68 -2.58 20.48
N LYS A 173 -20.45 -2.48 21.01
CA LYS A 173 -20.15 -1.97 22.35
C LYS A 173 -18.86 -1.14 22.38
N PRO A 174 -18.83 0.03 21.71
CA PRO A 174 -17.58 0.77 21.44
C PRO A 174 -16.92 1.37 22.68
N LEU A 175 -17.67 1.56 23.77
CA LEU A 175 -17.17 2.08 25.05
C LEU A 175 -16.85 0.98 26.07
N ALA A 176 -17.15 -0.28 25.75
CA ALA A 176 -16.92 -1.40 26.65
C ALA A 176 -15.45 -1.82 26.61
N ASN A 177 -14.94 -2.33 27.73
CA ASN A 177 -13.64 -3.02 27.70
C ASN A 177 -13.73 -4.34 26.93
N ILE A 178 -12.60 -4.91 26.52
CA ILE A 178 -12.54 -6.13 25.71
C ILE A 178 -13.40 -7.27 26.30
N PRO A 179 -13.28 -7.64 27.60
CA PRO A 179 -14.14 -8.67 28.18
C PRO A 179 -15.64 -8.40 28.07
N GLN A 180 -16.08 -7.16 28.32
CA GLN A 180 -17.49 -6.76 28.26
C GLN A 180 -18.01 -6.75 26.81
N ALA A 181 -17.19 -6.31 25.86
CA ALA A 181 -17.51 -6.33 24.44
C ALA A 181 -17.69 -7.77 23.95
N CYS A 182 -16.73 -8.65 24.27
CA CYS A 182 -16.71 -10.05 23.84
C CYS A 182 -17.79 -10.94 24.47
N GLY A 183 -18.34 -10.58 25.64
CA GLY A 183 -19.48 -11.26 26.26
C GLY A 183 -19.24 -12.69 26.78
N SER A 184 -18.08 -13.30 26.51
CA SER A 184 -17.71 -14.63 27.00
C SER A 184 -16.21 -14.76 27.25
N VAL A 185 -15.83 -15.68 28.14
CA VAL A 185 -14.41 -15.93 28.48
C VAL A 185 -13.64 -16.45 27.27
N SER A 186 -14.25 -17.32 26.45
CA SER A 186 -13.62 -17.88 25.24
C SER A 186 -13.36 -16.79 24.20
N ALA A 187 -14.35 -15.94 23.89
CA ALA A 187 -14.19 -14.82 22.96
C ALA A 187 -13.17 -13.80 23.47
N THR A 188 -13.18 -13.50 24.77
CA THR A 188 -12.19 -12.61 25.40
C THR A 188 -10.77 -13.14 25.23
N LYS A 189 -10.54 -14.43 25.52
CA LYS A 189 -9.23 -15.06 25.31
C LYS A 189 -8.82 -15.05 23.84
N ALA A 190 -9.76 -15.25 22.92
CA ALA A 190 -9.49 -15.18 21.50
C ALA A 190 -9.10 -13.77 21.05
N ALA A 191 -9.76 -12.73 21.57
CA ALA A 191 -9.44 -11.34 21.29
C ALA A 191 -8.04 -10.95 21.75
N TYR A 192 -7.67 -11.28 22.99
CA TYR A 192 -6.30 -11.05 23.48
C TYR A 192 -5.25 -11.81 22.67
N ARG A 193 -5.50 -13.09 22.34
CA ARG A 193 -4.60 -13.87 21.49
C ARG A 193 -4.46 -13.30 20.09
N PHE A 194 -5.52 -12.69 19.55
CA PHE A 194 -5.46 -12.03 18.24
C PHE A 194 -4.60 -10.78 18.30
N LEU A 195 -4.82 -9.92 19.30
CA LEU A 195 -4.06 -8.66 19.48
C LEU A 195 -2.58 -8.90 19.80
N ASP A 196 -2.25 -10.03 20.44
CA ASP A 196 -0.87 -10.43 20.81
C ASP A 196 -0.20 -11.32 19.73
N ASN A 197 -0.84 -11.53 18.58
CA ASN A 197 -0.31 -12.42 17.54
C ASN A 197 0.67 -11.67 16.62
N GLU A 198 1.92 -12.15 16.53
CA GLU A 198 2.95 -11.56 15.67
C GLU A 198 2.60 -11.58 14.16
N ASN A 199 1.67 -12.43 13.73
CA ASN A 199 1.20 -12.47 12.33
C ASN A 199 0.11 -11.42 12.05
N VAL A 200 -0.40 -10.74 13.07
CA VAL A 200 -1.41 -9.68 12.92
C VAL A 200 -0.71 -8.34 12.79
N ASP A 201 -0.59 -7.87 11.55
CA ASP A 201 -0.07 -6.53 11.25
C ASP A 201 -1.24 -5.54 11.08
N TRP A 202 -1.27 -4.50 11.91
CA TRP A 202 -2.28 -3.43 11.83
C TRP A 202 -2.28 -2.74 10.47
N LYS A 203 -1.14 -2.68 9.77
CA LYS A 203 -1.06 -2.11 8.41
C LYS A 203 -1.82 -2.96 7.40
N ALA A 204 -1.85 -4.28 7.57
CA ALA A 204 -2.64 -5.16 6.72
C ALA A 204 -4.15 -4.96 6.93
N ILE A 205 -4.57 -4.71 8.17
CA ILE A 205 -5.95 -4.37 8.53
C ILE A 205 -6.35 -3.05 7.87
N LEU A 206 -5.54 -2.00 8.05
CA LEU A 206 -5.82 -0.70 7.45
C LEU A 206 -5.74 -0.72 5.92
N GLN A 207 -4.90 -1.56 5.31
CA GLN A 207 -4.86 -1.68 3.87
C GLN A 207 -6.21 -2.12 3.29
N ALA A 208 -6.92 -3.04 3.94
CA ALA A 208 -8.27 -3.44 3.51
C ALA A 208 -9.26 -2.27 3.64
N HIS A 209 -9.19 -1.52 4.75
CA HIS A 209 -9.98 -0.31 4.96
C HIS A 209 -9.70 0.77 3.89
N TYR A 210 -8.44 0.93 3.49
CA TYR A 210 -8.06 1.88 2.44
C TYR A 210 -8.63 1.47 1.09
N GLU A 211 -8.56 0.19 0.74
CA GLU A 211 -9.17 -0.34 -0.49
C GLU A 211 -10.68 -0.11 -0.51
N ALA A 212 -11.38 -0.37 0.60
CA ALA A 212 -12.82 -0.09 0.73
C ALA A 212 -13.13 1.42 0.63
N THR A 213 -12.29 2.26 1.24
CA THR A 213 -12.40 3.72 1.15
C THR A 213 -12.17 4.21 -0.28
N GLU A 214 -11.20 3.66 -1.01
CA GLU A 214 -10.93 3.99 -2.41
C GLU A 214 -12.12 3.67 -3.32
N GLU A 215 -12.82 2.55 -3.09
CA GLU A 215 -14.04 2.24 -3.86
C GLU A 215 -15.13 3.29 -3.60
N ARG A 216 -15.36 3.69 -2.35
CA ARG A 216 -16.30 4.79 -2.03
C ARG A 216 -15.88 6.12 -2.63
N VAL A 217 -14.58 6.42 -2.66
CA VAL A 217 -14.05 7.65 -3.27
C VAL A 217 -14.32 7.69 -4.78
N LYS A 218 -14.22 6.56 -5.50
CA LYS A 218 -14.46 6.51 -6.95
C LYS A 218 -15.89 6.86 -7.36
N GLU A 219 -16.86 6.68 -6.46
CA GLU A 219 -18.26 7.03 -6.68
C GLU A 219 -18.50 8.56 -6.62
N ASN A 220 -17.52 9.34 -6.18
CA ASN A 220 -17.61 10.78 -5.99
C ASN A 220 -16.73 11.53 -7.00
N SER A 221 -17.29 12.58 -7.62
CA SER A 221 -16.56 13.43 -8.57
C SER A 221 -15.55 14.36 -7.88
N LEU A 222 -15.82 14.75 -6.64
CA LEU A 222 -14.93 15.53 -5.78
C LEU A 222 -14.96 14.95 -4.36
N VAL A 223 -13.78 14.87 -3.75
CA VAL A 223 -13.62 14.50 -2.34
C VAL A 223 -12.69 15.48 -1.64
N LEU A 224 -12.97 15.76 -0.37
CA LEU A 224 -12.12 16.55 0.50
C LEU A 224 -11.25 15.61 1.34
N VAL A 225 -9.96 15.87 1.39
CA VAL A 225 -9.01 15.04 2.16
C VAL A 225 -8.44 15.88 3.29
N ALA A 226 -8.92 15.63 4.50
CA ALA A 226 -8.41 16.27 5.70
C ALA A 226 -7.24 15.47 6.28
N GLN A 227 -6.25 16.17 6.80
CA GLN A 227 -5.09 15.58 7.46
C GLN A 227 -4.86 16.30 8.78
N ASP A 228 -4.68 15.54 9.86
CA ASP A 228 -4.31 16.13 11.15
C ASP A 228 -3.51 15.15 12.01
N THR A 229 -2.88 15.65 13.06
CA THR A 229 -2.10 14.85 14.00
C THR A 229 -2.72 14.86 15.38
N THR A 230 -2.98 13.69 15.93
CA THR A 230 -3.37 13.50 17.33
C THR A 230 -2.33 12.65 18.09
N THR A 231 -2.54 12.48 19.39
CA THR A 231 -1.68 11.68 20.26
C THR A 231 -2.50 10.68 21.07
N LEU A 232 -2.00 9.46 21.18
CA LEU A 232 -2.53 8.43 22.08
C LEU A 232 -1.73 8.45 23.38
N ASN A 233 -2.35 8.83 24.49
CA ASN A 233 -1.69 8.94 25.80
C ASN A 233 -1.80 7.64 26.59
N TYR A 234 -0.66 7.05 26.92
CA TYR A 234 -0.55 5.80 27.69
C TYR A 234 0.24 5.96 28.99
N SER A 235 0.34 7.19 29.51
CA SER A 235 1.17 7.49 30.70
C SER A 235 0.73 6.73 31.96
N THR A 236 -0.51 6.25 32.02
CA THR A 236 -1.07 5.43 33.11
C THR A 236 -0.78 3.93 32.97
N HIS A 237 -0.10 3.51 31.91
CA HIS A 237 0.26 2.12 31.63
C HIS A 237 1.79 1.93 31.72
N PRO A 238 2.36 1.84 32.94
CA PRO A 238 3.81 1.90 33.15
C PRO A 238 4.58 0.72 32.53
N ASN A 239 3.90 -0.40 32.28
CA ASN A 239 4.49 -1.59 31.69
C ASN A 239 4.48 -1.59 30.16
N THR A 240 3.82 -0.62 29.51
CA THR A 240 3.74 -0.55 28.05
C THR A 240 5.07 -0.07 27.48
N GLN A 241 5.66 -0.89 26.62
CA GLN A 241 6.94 -0.63 25.97
C GLN A 241 6.74 0.06 24.61
N GLY A 242 7.83 0.55 24.02
CA GLY A 242 7.80 1.17 22.68
C GLY A 242 7.16 2.56 22.61
N LEU A 243 6.85 3.19 23.75
CA LEU A 243 6.24 4.52 23.82
C LEU A 243 7.29 5.65 23.78
N GLY A 244 6.94 6.76 23.14
CA GLY A 244 7.76 7.98 23.07
C GLY A 244 7.14 9.16 23.81
N PRO A 245 7.86 10.27 24.01
CA PRO A 245 7.27 11.48 24.58
C PRO A 245 6.29 12.13 23.60
N ILE A 246 5.08 12.41 24.06
CA ILE A 246 4.07 13.13 23.28
C ILE A 246 4.00 14.63 23.63
N GLY A 247 4.48 14.99 24.82
CA GLY A 247 4.63 16.37 25.26
C GLY A 247 5.82 17.09 24.61
N THR A 248 5.79 18.43 24.61
CA THR A 248 6.86 19.28 24.06
C THR A 248 7.83 19.81 25.11
N LYS A 249 7.45 19.77 26.40
CA LYS A 249 8.24 20.33 27.52
C LYS A 249 8.76 19.27 28.50
N SER A 250 8.19 18.07 28.49
CA SER A 250 8.49 17.02 29.45
C SER A 250 8.30 15.65 28.81
N GLU A 251 9.23 14.72 29.11
CA GLU A 251 9.17 13.33 28.65
C GLU A 251 8.32 12.44 29.56
N LYS A 252 7.73 13.00 30.63
CA LYS A 252 6.85 12.26 31.55
C LYS A 252 5.57 11.77 30.87
N VAL A 253 5.03 12.54 29.92
CA VAL A 253 3.81 12.16 29.21
C VAL A 253 4.21 11.32 28.00
N ARG A 254 3.88 10.03 28.04
CA ARG A 254 4.32 9.04 27.05
C ARG A 254 3.15 8.44 26.27
N GLY A 255 3.39 8.16 25.01
CA GLY A 255 2.35 7.76 24.08
C GLY A 255 2.84 7.51 22.65
N LEU A 256 1.88 7.54 21.73
CA LEU A 256 2.11 7.44 20.30
C LEU A 256 1.60 8.70 19.60
N MET A 257 2.28 9.09 18.53
CA MET A 257 1.81 10.08 17.57
C MET A 257 1.00 9.37 16.49
N VAL A 258 -0.14 9.93 16.10
CA VAL A 258 -0.96 9.43 15.00
C VAL A 258 -1.23 10.57 14.04
N HIS A 259 -0.91 10.39 12.77
CA HIS A 259 -1.25 11.32 11.70
C HIS A 259 -2.14 10.59 10.70
N ASP A 260 -3.41 10.97 10.66
CA ASP A 260 -4.41 10.37 9.81
C ASP A 260 -4.74 11.27 8.61
N THR A 261 -5.14 10.62 7.52
CA THR A 261 -5.62 11.24 6.30
C THR A 261 -7.00 10.68 6.02
N MET A 262 -8.03 11.51 6.14
CA MET A 262 -9.43 11.09 6.08
C MET A 262 -10.14 11.77 4.91
N ALA A 263 -10.86 10.97 4.12
CA ALA A 263 -11.65 11.44 2.98
C ALA A 263 -13.09 11.74 3.39
N PHE A 264 -13.63 12.81 2.80
CA PHE A 264 -15.01 13.26 2.99
C PHE A 264 -15.64 13.61 1.64
N THR A 265 -16.96 13.50 1.55
CA THR A 265 -17.74 14.13 0.47
C THR A 265 -17.73 15.66 0.62
N GLU A 266 -18.19 16.37 -0.41
CA GLU A 266 -18.40 17.83 -0.34
C GLU A 266 -19.37 18.24 0.78
N SER A 267 -20.33 17.37 1.12
CA SER A 267 -21.29 17.59 2.20
C SER A 267 -20.74 17.26 3.60
N GLY A 268 -19.48 16.83 3.71
CA GLY A 268 -18.85 16.46 4.97
C GLY A 268 -19.15 15.03 5.44
N THR A 269 -19.70 14.16 4.59
CA THR A 269 -19.91 12.75 4.93
C THR A 269 -18.56 12.02 4.92
N PRO A 270 -18.16 11.34 6.01
CA PRO A 270 -16.90 10.61 6.05
C PRO A 270 -16.93 9.41 5.10
N LEU A 271 -15.94 9.32 4.22
CA LEU A 271 -15.76 8.20 3.29
C LEU A 271 -14.78 7.14 3.84
N GLY A 272 -13.89 7.54 4.74
CA GLY A 272 -12.94 6.63 5.40
C GLY A 272 -11.51 7.18 5.43
N LEU A 273 -10.57 6.33 5.82
CA LEU A 273 -9.15 6.69 5.96
C LEU A 273 -8.44 6.31 4.66
N LEU A 274 -7.53 7.16 4.21
CA LEU A 274 -6.64 6.92 3.08
C LEU A 274 -5.21 6.58 3.51
N ASN A 275 -4.81 7.03 4.70
CA ASN A 275 -3.50 6.77 5.27
C ASN A 275 -3.52 7.03 6.77
N VAL A 276 -2.73 6.26 7.52
CA VAL A 276 -2.47 6.46 8.94
C VAL A 276 -1.01 6.18 9.20
N GLN A 277 -0.30 7.19 9.71
CA GLN A 277 1.05 7.05 10.21
C GLN A 277 1.00 7.00 11.74
N CYS A 278 1.64 6.00 12.34
CA CYS A 278 1.73 5.84 13.78
C CYS A 278 3.19 5.62 14.19
N TRP A 279 3.69 6.42 15.12
CA TRP A 279 5.08 6.32 15.58
C TRP A 279 5.26 6.80 17.02
N ALA A 280 6.34 6.32 17.65
CA ALA A 280 6.84 6.86 18.90
C ALA A 280 7.96 7.87 18.61
N ARG A 281 8.01 9.00 19.32
CA ARG A 281 9.17 9.90 19.26
C ARG A 281 10.33 9.29 20.06
N ASP A 282 11.57 9.53 19.63
CA ASP A 282 12.76 9.10 20.38
C ASP A 282 13.09 9.99 21.59
N GLY A 283 12.54 11.22 21.62
CA GLY A 283 12.87 12.23 22.62
C GLY A 283 12.28 13.60 22.26
N ILE A 284 12.42 14.58 23.15
CA ILE A 284 12.05 15.97 22.82
C ILE A 284 13.10 16.57 21.87
N GLY A 285 12.65 16.99 20.69
CA GLY A 285 13.53 17.58 19.67
C GLY A 285 14.13 18.92 20.12
N SER A 286 15.40 19.17 19.77
CA SER A 286 16.03 20.49 19.93
C SER A 286 16.07 21.27 18.60
N LYS A 287 15.85 22.58 18.66
CA LYS A 287 15.87 23.49 17.50
C LYS A 287 17.17 23.35 16.68
N HIS A 288 18.30 23.14 17.34
CA HIS A 288 19.62 23.05 16.73
C HIS A 288 19.85 21.73 15.97
N LYS A 289 19.29 20.61 16.45
CA LYS A 289 19.42 19.30 15.78
C LYS A 289 18.49 19.17 14.57
N ARG A 290 17.39 19.92 14.52
CA ARG A 290 16.37 19.82 13.45
C ARG A 290 16.90 20.18 12.05
N HIS A 291 17.77 21.19 11.94
CA HIS A 291 18.32 21.61 10.64
C HIS A 291 19.33 20.63 10.05
N LYS A 292 19.91 19.75 10.87
CA LYS A 292 20.92 18.76 10.46
C LYS A 292 20.30 17.44 9.98
N LYS A 293 19.02 17.19 10.26
CA LYS A 293 18.32 15.98 9.83
C LYS A 293 17.92 16.07 8.34
N PRO A 294 18.01 14.96 7.58
CA PRO A 294 17.30 14.80 6.30
C PRO A 294 15.81 15.12 6.45
N ILE A 295 15.13 15.50 5.36
CA ILE A 295 13.71 15.88 5.45
C ILE A 295 12.84 14.70 5.88
N GLU A 296 13.18 13.50 5.41
CA GLU A 296 12.51 12.23 5.68
C GLU A 296 12.56 11.83 7.16
N GLU A 297 13.54 12.34 7.92
CA GLU A 297 13.68 12.10 9.36
C GLU A 297 13.03 13.22 10.21
N LYS A 298 12.42 14.22 9.57
CA LYS A 298 11.71 15.29 10.27
C LYS A 298 10.25 14.91 10.40
N GLU A 299 9.67 15.22 11.55
CA GLU A 299 8.24 15.02 11.80
C GLU A 299 7.34 15.80 10.83
N SER A 300 7.85 16.85 10.17
CA SER A 300 7.13 17.57 9.11
C SER A 300 7.00 16.78 7.81
N TRP A 301 7.67 15.64 7.67
CA TRP A 301 7.54 14.74 6.52
C TRP A 301 6.23 13.95 6.50
N LYS A 302 5.47 13.99 7.60
CA LYS A 302 4.18 13.30 7.69
C LYS A 302 3.13 13.82 6.71
N TRP A 303 3.24 15.08 6.27
CA TRP A 303 2.34 15.76 5.33
C TRP A 303 2.64 15.39 3.87
#